data_AF-A0A959YA38-F1
#
_entry.id   AF-A0A959YA38-F1
#
_cell.length_a   1.000
_cell.length_b   1.000
_cell.length_c   1.000
_cell.angle_alpha   90.00
_cell.angle_beta   90.00
_cell.angle_gamma   90.00
#
_symmetry.space_group_name_H-M   'P 1'
#
loop_
_entity.id
_entity.type
_entity.pdbx_description
1 polymer ?
#
loop_
_entity_poly.entity_id
_entity_poly.type
_entity_poly.pdbx_seq_one_letter_code
_entity_poly.pdbx_strand_id
1 'polypeptide(L)'
;RLGWDRENAFQLWILVLFALNYWGAFVALRGWRTGPVVAACGAFIYAFGIHQIGHLSHVQVFPRFMLPIALMAWWRVLEGGRARWWYLTALATAYQFWCGIYLGFILTYGLLVLTVAHLVVHRGGPWLRHLWEKGHLAHAVGALVLGALFLLPVMRPYIAIAERTGMRDFAEVADSVPRLVSLFSTDPAAENWRDLASQSQDTIPAWWQQTHFMGGVAWIGVLVALVMLVLQSTGPDRRRELIVLVLAWGASILLCLHIGNVYTYRAVYALPGFSALRSIDRFVLVQSFFFMLLLAQGLGRIQRPPWLAWTIVLLLPVGTVLDMRVAVDWTTRYDKHASRHAVDQVDRHIQE
;
A
#
# COMPACT_ATOMS: atom_id res chain seq x y z
N ARG A 1 -7.60 -8.54 31.18
CA ARG A 1 -8.36 -8.93 29.95
C ARG A 1 -9.59 -8.04 29.90
N LEU A 2 -9.90 -7.39 28.77
CA LEU A 2 -11.01 -6.42 28.64
C LEU A 2 -12.43 -7.07 28.67
N GLY A 3 -12.56 -8.28 29.21
CA GLY A 3 -13.84 -9.01 29.32
C GLY A 3 -14.39 -9.60 28.02
N TRP A 4 -13.72 -9.42 26.88
CA TRP A 4 -14.18 -9.95 25.59
C TRP A 4 -13.62 -11.34 25.32
N ASP A 5 -14.44 -12.19 24.68
CA ASP A 5 -13.96 -13.46 24.13
C ASP A 5 -13.00 -13.25 22.94
N ARG A 6 -12.30 -14.32 22.56
CA ARG A 6 -11.26 -14.29 21.54
C ARG A 6 -11.79 -13.79 20.18
N GLU A 7 -12.95 -14.27 19.75
CA GLU A 7 -13.51 -13.93 18.43
C GLU A 7 -13.96 -12.47 18.38
N ASN A 8 -14.59 -11.98 19.45
CA ASN A 8 -14.96 -10.57 19.59
C ASN A 8 -13.71 -9.67 19.59
N ALA A 9 -12.69 -10.02 20.38
CA ALA A 9 -11.43 -9.28 20.41
C ALA A 9 -10.76 -9.21 19.03
N PHE A 10 -10.77 -10.31 18.27
CA PHE A 10 -10.24 -10.35 16.91
C PHE A 10 -11.05 -9.49 15.92
N GLN A 11 -12.38 -9.54 15.97
CA GLN A 11 -13.25 -8.69 15.14
C GLN A 11 -13.01 -7.19 15.42
N LEU A 12 -12.89 -6.83 16.69
CA LEU A 12 -12.66 -5.45 17.11
C LEU A 12 -11.25 -4.98 16.76
N TRP A 13 -10.26 -5.86 16.81
CA TRP A 13 -8.93 -5.59 16.29
C TRP A 13 -8.98 -5.25 14.79
N ILE A 14 -9.68 -6.04 13.97
CA ILE A 14 -9.85 -5.75 12.53
C ILE A 14 -10.51 -4.39 12.31
N LEU A 15 -11.59 -4.07 13.04
CA LEU A 15 -12.26 -2.76 12.93
C LEU A 15 -11.31 -1.61 13.27
N VAL A 16 -10.49 -1.76 14.32
CA VAL A 16 -9.45 -0.80 14.69
C VAL A 16 -8.43 -0.66 13.56
N LEU A 17 -8.00 -1.75 12.91
CA LEU A 17 -7.06 -1.67 11.79
C LEU A 17 -7.62 -0.88 10.61
N PHE A 18 -8.89 -1.08 10.24
CA PHE A 18 -9.53 -0.29 9.18
C PHE A 18 -9.59 1.20 9.55
N ALA A 19 -9.97 1.51 10.79
CA ALA A 19 -9.99 2.89 11.28
C ALA A 19 -8.58 3.52 11.24
N LEU A 20 -7.56 2.80 11.70
CA LEU A 20 -6.17 3.27 11.66
C LEU A 20 -5.67 3.45 10.23
N ASN A 21 -6.00 2.53 9.31
CA ASN A 21 -5.64 2.65 7.90
C ASN A 21 -6.25 3.90 7.27
N TYR A 22 -7.53 4.16 7.57
CA TYR A 22 -8.22 5.36 7.11
C TYR A 22 -7.52 6.61 7.65
N TRP A 23 -7.30 6.70 8.96
CA TRP A 23 -6.69 7.88 9.56
C TRP A 23 -5.23 8.09 9.11
N GLY A 24 -4.44 7.03 9.03
CA GLY A 24 -3.07 7.08 8.53
C GLY A 24 -3.00 7.61 7.10
N ALA A 25 -3.84 7.08 6.21
CA ALA A 25 -3.94 7.56 4.84
C ALA A 25 -4.48 8.99 4.75
N PHE A 26 -5.52 9.34 5.52
CA PHE A 26 -6.10 10.69 5.53
C PHE A 26 -5.06 11.73 5.97
N VAL A 27 -4.36 11.49 7.08
CA VAL A 27 -3.30 12.37 7.59
C VAL A 27 -2.19 12.52 6.56
N ALA A 28 -1.74 11.42 5.96
CA ALA A 28 -0.72 11.44 4.93
C ALA A 28 -1.16 12.28 3.71
N LEU A 29 -2.34 12.01 3.14
CA LEU A 29 -2.88 12.74 1.99
C LEU A 29 -3.08 14.24 2.29
N ARG A 30 -3.52 14.60 3.51
CA ARG A 30 -3.56 16.00 3.97
C ARG A 30 -2.16 16.61 4.05
N GLY A 31 -1.16 15.82 4.44
CA GLY A 31 0.25 16.17 4.39
C GLY A 31 0.76 16.48 2.97
N TRP A 32 0.16 15.92 1.93
CA TRP A 32 0.39 16.30 0.52
C TRP A 32 -0.44 17.50 0.05
N ARG A 33 -0.99 18.30 0.97
CA ARG A 33 -1.74 19.54 0.69
C ARG A 33 -3.01 19.32 -0.14
N THR A 34 -3.60 18.13 -0.09
CA THR A 34 -4.85 17.81 -0.78
C THR A 34 -6.06 18.26 0.03
N GLY A 35 -7.12 18.76 -0.62
CA GLY A 35 -8.36 19.16 0.06
C GLY A 35 -8.99 18.03 0.89
N PRO A 36 -9.72 18.35 1.98
CA PRO A 36 -10.20 17.36 2.94
C PRO A 36 -11.11 16.30 2.33
N VAL A 37 -12.00 16.67 1.40
CA VAL A 37 -12.91 15.71 0.76
C VAL A 37 -12.16 14.68 -0.09
N VAL A 38 -11.24 15.14 -0.95
CA VAL A 38 -10.45 14.23 -1.80
C VAL A 38 -9.54 13.35 -0.94
N ALA A 39 -8.95 13.90 0.13
CA ALA A 39 -8.16 13.13 1.09
C ALA A 39 -9.02 12.07 1.81
N ALA A 40 -10.25 12.40 2.21
CA ALA A 40 -11.19 11.47 2.84
C ALA A 40 -11.61 10.35 1.88
N CYS A 41 -11.88 10.66 0.62
CA CYS A 41 -12.21 9.66 -0.41
C CYS A 41 -11.02 8.74 -0.70
N GLY A 42 -9.81 9.30 -0.86
CA GLY A 42 -8.61 8.49 -1.04
C GLY A 42 -8.29 7.61 0.17
N ALA A 43 -8.45 8.14 1.39
CA ALA A 43 -8.32 7.36 2.61
C ALA A 43 -9.38 6.25 2.72
N PHE A 44 -10.61 6.50 2.27
CA PHE A 44 -11.67 5.51 2.21
C PHE A 44 -11.31 4.36 1.28
N ILE A 45 -10.89 4.64 0.04
CA ILE A 45 -10.48 3.61 -0.92
C ILE A 45 -9.24 2.85 -0.38
N TYR A 46 -8.30 3.55 0.25
CA TYR A 46 -7.14 2.89 0.87
C TYR A 46 -7.55 1.96 2.02
N ALA A 47 -8.50 2.36 2.88
CA ALA A 47 -8.89 1.52 4.01
C ALA A 47 -9.82 0.39 3.58
N PHE A 48 -10.88 0.71 2.84
CA PHE A 48 -12.05 -0.12 2.56
C PHE A 48 -12.17 -0.55 1.10
N GLY A 49 -11.15 -0.32 0.28
CA GLY A 49 -11.23 -0.58 -1.15
C GLY A 49 -11.40 -2.06 -1.51
N ILE A 50 -12.06 -2.32 -2.63
CA ILE A 50 -12.38 -3.68 -3.12
C ILE A 50 -11.16 -4.60 -3.28
N HIS A 51 -9.98 -4.04 -3.57
CA HIS A 51 -8.71 -4.78 -3.61
C HIS A 51 -8.35 -5.47 -2.28
N GLN A 52 -8.95 -5.05 -1.14
CA GLN A 52 -8.72 -5.66 0.16
C GLN A 52 -9.48 -6.97 0.36
N ILE A 53 -10.54 -7.22 -0.42
CA ILE A 53 -11.42 -8.37 -0.25
C ILE A 53 -10.64 -9.67 -0.49
N GLY A 54 -9.85 -9.73 -1.57
CA GLY A 54 -8.99 -10.88 -1.89
C GLY A 54 -7.92 -11.16 -0.82
N HIS A 55 -7.72 -10.24 0.13
CA HIS A 55 -6.76 -10.38 1.22
C HIS A 55 -7.42 -10.63 2.60
N LEU A 56 -8.74 -10.83 2.68
CA LEU A 56 -9.44 -11.08 3.94
C LEU A 56 -8.98 -12.37 4.65
N SER A 57 -8.52 -13.37 3.88
CA SER A 57 -7.89 -14.59 4.41
C SER A 57 -6.48 -14.37 4.97
N HIS A 58 -5.96 -13.14 4.84
CA HIS A 58 -4.60 -12.76 5.20
C HIS A 58 -4.59 -11.50 6.06
N VAL A 59 -5.39 -11.49 7.13
CA VAL A 59 -5.56 -10.35 8.05
C VAL A 59 -4.25 -9.72 8.55
N GLN A 60 -3.14 -10.46 8.57
CA GLN A 60 -1.81 -9.95 8.91
C GLN A 60 -1.30 -8.84 7.97
N VAL A 61 -1.92 -8.64 6.80
CA VAL A 61 -1.55 -7.56 5.86
C VAL A 61 -2.33 -6.26 6.08
N PHE A 62 -3.32 -6.28 6.98
CA PHE A 62 -4.18 -5.13 7.24
C PHE A 62 -3.56 -4.04 8.15
N PRO A 63 -2.58 -4.27 9.04
CA PRO A 63 -2.00 -3.20 9.85
C PRO A 63 -0.99 -2.36 9.05
N ARG A 64 -1.45 -1.71 7.98
CA ARG A 64 -0.65 -0.94 7.01
C ARG A 64 -0.74 0.57 7.18
N PHE A 65 -1.30 1.04 8.28
CA PHE A 65 -1.55 2.47 8.55
C PHE A 65 -0.28 3.33 8.67
N MET A 66 0.88 2.73 8.95
CA MET A 66 2.16 3.46 8.97
C MET A 66 2.77 3.63 7.57
N LEU A 67 2.36 2.83 6.59
CA LEU A 67 2.86 2.93 5.22
C LEU A 67 2.59 4.33 4.60
N PRO A 68 1.36 4.88 4.65
CA PRO A 68 1.09 6.25 4.20
C PRO A 68 1.94 7.30 4.92
N ILE A 69 2.09 7.16 6.25
CA ILE A 69 2.84 8.11 7.09
C ILE A 69 4.33 8.09 6.76
N ALA A 70 4.90 6.90 6.57
CA ALA A 70 6.30 6.74 6.19
C ALA A 70 6.58 7.33 4.80
N LEU A 71 5.73 7.07 3.81
CA LEU A 71 5.86 7.68 2.48
C LEU A 71 5.74 9.20 2.54
N MET A 72 4.83 9.74 3.36
CA MET A 72 4.68 11.19 3.55
C MET A 72 5.92 11.81 4.18
N ALA A 73 6.40 11.22 5.27
CA ALA A 73 7.59 11.69 5.96
C ALA A 73 8.81 11.64 5.03
N TRP A 74 8.94 10.55 4.27
CA TRP A 74 10.02 10.39 3.31
C TRP A 74 9.96 11.39 2.16
N TRP A 75 8.77 11.67 1.64
CA TRP A 75 8.60 12.75 0.67
C TRP A 75 9.11 14.09 1.20
N ARG A 76 8.80 14.42 2.46
CA ARG A 76 9.35 15.64 3.10
C ARG A 76 10.86 15.60 3.24
N VAL A 77 11.47 14.44 3.45
CA VAL A 77 12.94 14.29 3.43
C VAL A 77 13.50 14.59 2.04
N LEU A 78 12.90 14.01 0.99
CA LEU A 78 13.33 14.20 -0.41
C LEU A 78 13.23 15.67 -0.87
N GLU A 79 12.29 16.43 -0.30
CA GLU A 79 12.14 17.87 -0.51
C GLU A 79 13.11 18.74 0.32
N GLY A 80 14.05 18.16 1.08
CA GLY A 80 14.96 18.92 1.96
C GLY A 80 14.32 19.35 3.28
N GLY A 81 13.42 18.52 3.83
CA GLY A 81 12.73 18.80 5.08
C GLY A 81 13.60 18.68 6.34
N ARG A 82 13.05 19.18 7.45
CA ARG A 82 13.67 19.15 8.79
C ARG A 82 13.99 17.73 9.30
N ALA A 83 14.95 17.64 10.22
CA ALA A 83 15.40 16.41 10.89
C ALA A 83 14.29 15.45 11.34
N ARG A 84 13.19 15.98 11.89
CA ARG A 84 12.05 15.17 12.38
C ARG A 84 11.50 14.18 11.35
N TRP A 85 11.59 14.49 10.06
CA TRP A 85 11.07 13.64 9.00
C TRP A 85 11.94 12.41 8.75
N TRP A 86 13.25 12.50 8.99
CA TRP A 86 14.15 11.35 8.98
C TRP A 86 13.76 10.35 10.07
N TYR A 87 13.60 10.84 11.30
CA TYR A 87 13.20 10.01 12.43
C TYR A 87 11.80 9.43 12.26
N LEU A 88 10.83 10.23 11.79
CA LEU A 88 9.48 9.72 11.52
C LEU A 88 9.48 8.63 10.44
N THR A 89 10.26 8.78 9.37
CA THR A 89 10.39 7.75 8.34
C THR A 89 10.99 6.47 8.91
N ALA A 90 12.06 6.58 9.71
CA ALA A 90 12.72 5.44 10.33
C ALA A 90 11.80 4.71 11.32
N LEU A 91 11.14 5.44 12.23
CA LEU A 91 10.25 4.87 13.24
C LEU A 91 8.97 4.30 12.63
N ALA A 92 8.36 4.97 11.65
CA ALA A 92 7.17 4.45 10.96
C ALA A 92 7.51 3.19 10.17
N THR A 93 8.67 3.14 9.50
CA THR A 93 9.15 1.94 8.81
C THR A 93 9.41 0.80 9.79
N ALA A 94 10.14 1.07 10.88
CA ALA A 94 10.39 0.06 11.91
C ALA A 94 9.09 -0.48 12.52
N TYR A 95 8.15 0.39 12.86
CA TYR A 95 6.84 0.01 13.36
C TYR A 95 6.04 -0.80 12.33
N GLN A 96 6.14 -0.48 11.05
CA GLN A 96 5.50 -1.27 10.00
C GLN A 96 6.04 -2.71 9.93
N PHE A 97 7.33 -2.93 10.19
CA PHE A 97 7.92 -4.27 10.34
C PHE A 97 7.39 -5.00 11.58
N TRP A 98 7.18 -4.29 12.69
CA TRP A 98 6.54 -4.86 13.90
C TRP A 98 5.08 -5.28 13.63
N CYS A 99 4.34 -4.50 12.84
CA CYS A 99 2.99 -4.87 12.39
C CYS A 99 2.99 -6.13 11.51
N GLY A 100 4.03 -6.27 10.68
CA GLY A 100 4.23 -7.46 9.87
C GLY A 100 5.45 -7.32 8.97
N ILE A 101 6.35 -8.31 9.02
CA ILE A 101 7.61 -8.26 8.25
C ILE A 101 7.39 -8.05 6.75
N TYR A 102 6.33 -8.65 6.20
CA TYR A 102 5.92 -8.46 4.80
C TYR A 102 5.63 -6.99 4.49
N LEU A 103 4.86 -6.34 5.36
CA LEU A 103 4.47 -4.94 5.17
C LEU A 103 5.67 -4.01 5.26
N GLY A 104 6.64 -4.32 6.14
CA GLY A 104 7.90 -3.59 6.24
C GLY A 104 8.72 -3.64 4.95
N PHE A 105 8.87 -4.83 4.34
CA PHE A 105 9.55 -4.97 3.05
C PHE A 105 8.80 -4.25 1.92
N ILE A 106 7.47 -4.40 1.86
CA ILE A 106 6.62 -3.72 0.86
C ILE A 106 6.71 -2.19 0.98
N LEU A 107 6.74 -1.66 2.21
CA LEU A 107 6.97 -0.23 2.45
C LEU A 107 8.39 0.20 2.02
N THR A 108 9.42 -0.58 2.38
CA THR A 108 10.81 -0.30 2.00
C THR A 108 10.96 -0.24 0.48
N TYR A 109 10.30 -1.14 -0.25
CA TYR A 109 10.19 -1.08 -1.69
C TYR A 109 9.51 0.20 -2.19
N GLY A 110 8.39 0.60 -1.59
CA GLY A 110 7.72 1.86 -1.93
C GLY A 110 8.63 3.09 -1.74
N LEU A 111 9.37 3.13 -0.64
CA LEU A 111 10.36 4.18 -0.35
C LEU A 111 11.47 4.19 -1.40
N LEU A 112 11.98 3.01 -1.79
CA LEU A 112 13.01 2.88 -2.83
C LEU A 112 12.51 3.40 -4.18
N VAL A 113 11.34 2.95 -4.64
CA VAL A 113 10.77 3.37 -5.92
C VAL A 113 10.47 4.87 -5.95
N LEU A 114 9.94 5.43 -4.85
CA LEU A 114 9.72 6.86 -4.72
C LEU A 114 11.04 7.66 -4.78
N THR A 115 12.09 7.15 -4.14
CA THR A 115 13.43 7.77 -4.16
C THR A 115 14.01 7.78 -5.57
N VAL A 116 13.96 6.64 -6.27
CA VAL A 116 14.47 6.52 -7.64
C VAL A 116 13.71 7.47 -8.57
N ALA A 117 12.37 7.48 -8.50
CA ALA A 117 11.55 8.39 -9.29
C ALA A 117 11.89 9.86 -9.02
N HIS A 118 12.09 10.22 -7.74
CA HIS A 118 12.48 11.58 -7.36
C HIS A 118 13.87 11.97 -7.91
N LEU A 119 14.84 11.05 -7.85
CA LEU A 119 16.19 11.26 -8.39
C LEU A 119 16.21 11.43 -9.91
N VAL A 120 15.40 10.65 -10.63
CA VAL A 120 15.27 10.75 -12.09
C VAL A 120 14.76 12.13 -12.50
N VAL A 121 13.77 12.67 -11.80
CA VAL A 121 13.16 13.97 -12.13
C VAL A 121 14.04 15.15 -11.70
N HIS A 122 14.65 15.09 -10.51
CA HIS A 122 15.39 16.21 -9.93
C HIS A 122 16.91 16.13 -10.13
N ARG A 123 17.40 15.25 -11.03
CA ARG A 123 18.81 15.07 -11.45
C ARG A 123 19.86 15.58 -10.44
N GLY A 124 20.21 14.72 -9.49
CA GLY A 124 21.17 15.05 -8.42
C GLY A 124 20.52 15.46 -7.09
N GLY A 125 19.18 15.46 -7.01
CA GLY A 125 18.37 15.43 -5.78
C GLY A 125 18.67 16.56 -4.78
N PRO A 126 17.79 17.56 -4.59
CA PRO A 126 17.95 18.59 -3.56
C PRO A 126 18.33 18.02 -2.18
N TRP A 127 17.74 16.88 -1.81
CA TRP A 127 18.06 16.17 -0.58
C TRP A 127 19.51 15.67 -0.48
N LEU A 128 20.16 15.27 -1.59
CA LEU A 128 21.56 14.85 -1.57
C LEU A 128 22.46 16.03 -1.22
N ARG A 129 22.20 17.22 -1.78
CA ARG A 129 22.93 18.43 -1.40
C ARG A 129 22.68 18.78 0.06
N HIS A 130 21.42 18.72 0.47
CA HIS A 130 21.00 19.01 1.84
C HIS A 130 21.59 18.04 2.86
N LEU A 131 21.80 16.78 2.50
CA LEU A 131 22.48 15.79 3.36
C LEU A 131 23.89 16.21 3.75
N TRP A 132 24.60 16.86 2.84
CA TRP A 132 25.96 17.35 3.07
C TRP A 132 26.00 18.70 3.81
N GLU A 133 24.85 19.35 4.04
CA GLU A 133 24.77 20.53 4.89
C GLU A 133 24.98 20.15 6.37
N LYS A 134 25.59 21.06 7.14
CA LYS A 134 25.97 20.80 8.53
C LYS A 134 24.76 20.32 9.35
N GLY A 135 24.87 19.12 9.94
CA GLY A 135 23.88 18.52 10.84
C GLY A 135 22.91 17.54 10.19
N HIS A 136 22.65 17.62 8.87
CA HIS A 136 21.68 16.73 8.21
C HIS A 136 22.18 15.30 8.09
N LEU A 137 23.47 15.10 7.79
CA LEU A 137 24.10 13.77 7.81
C LEU A 137 23.98 13.12 9.20
N ALA A 138 24.19 13.88 10.28
CA ALA A 138 24.06 13.36 11.64
C ALA A 138 22.63 12.92 11.95
N HIS A 139 21.62 13.65 11.47
CA HIS A 139 20.22 13.24 11.60
C HIS A 139 19.86 12.02 10.75
N ALA A 140 20.38 11.93 9.53
CA ALA A 140 20.17 10.76 8.67
C ALA A 140 20.80 9.50 9.29
N VAL A 141 22.05 9.59 9.75
CA VAL A 141 22.74 8.51 10.47
C VAL A 141 22.02 8.18 11.77
N GLY A 142 21.64 9.18 12.57
CA GLY A 142 20.90 8.97 13.81
C GLY A 142 19.54 8.29 13.59
N ALA A 143 18.81 8.66 12.54
CA ALA A 143 17.56 8.01 12.17
C ALA A 143 17.78 6.57 11.70
N LEU A 144 18.85 6.31 10.92
CA LEU A 144 19.20 4.95 10.48
C LEU A 144 19.57 4.06 11.67
N VAL A 145 20.40 4.55 12.60
CA VAL A 145 20.78 3.84 13.83
C VAL A 145 19.53 3.56 14.67
N LEU A 146 18.68 4.56 14.87
CA LEU A 146 17.43 4.39 15.62
C LEU A 146 16.51 3.35 14.95
N GLY A 147 16.32 3.44 13.64
CA GLY A 147 15.54 2.46 12.88
C GLY A 147 16.10 1.05 13.02
N ALA A 148 17.42 0.88 12.88
CA ALA A 148 18.10 -0.40 13.03
C ALA A 148 17.94 -0.98 14.45
N LEU A 149 18.10 -0.15 15.49
CA LEU A 149 17.90 -0.57 16.89
C LEU A 149 16.48 -1.08 17.15
N PHE A 150 15.46 -0.43 16.58
CA PHE A 150 14.06 -0.86 16.71
C PHE A 150 13.72 -2.07 15.83
N LEU A 151 14.41 -2.26 14.71
CA LEU A 151 14.21 -3.40 13.80
C LEU A 151 14.90 -4.67 14.29
N LEU A 152 16.05 -4.56 14.95
CA LEU A 152 16.89 -5.70 15.32
C LEU A 152 16.15 -6.80 16.11
N PRO A 153 15.29 -6.49 17.11
CA PRO A 153 14.54 -7.51 17.84
C PRO A 153 13.61 -8.32 16.95
N VAL A 154 12.96 -7.67 15.96
CA VAL A 154 12.05 -8.33 15.02
C VAL A 154 12.85 -9.14 14.00
N MET A 155 13.96 -8.61 13.49
CA MET A 155 14.74 -9.28 12.43
C MET A 155 15.50 -10.51 12.94
N ARG A 156 15.98 -10.51 14.19
CA ARG A 156 16.80 -11.59 14.76
C ARG A 156 16.20 -13.00 14.57
N PRO A 157 14.92 -13.29 14.92
CA PRO A 157 14.35 -14.61 14.70
C PRO A 157 14.27 -14.99 13.21
N TYR A 158 14.01 -14.03 12.31
CA TYR A 158 13.96 -14.33 10.87
C TYR A 158 15.33 -14.64 10.29
N ILE A 159 16.37 -13.93 10.72
CA ILE A 159 17.76 -14.23 10.33
C ILE A 159 18.13 -15.63 10.80
N ALA A 160 17.86 -15.96 12.07
CA ALA A 160 18.17 -17.28 12.61
C ALA A 160 17.43 -18.42 11.90
N ILE A 161 16.19 -18.19 11.43
CA ILE A 161 15.47 -19.17 10.61
C ILE A 161 16.10 -19.27 9.21
N ALA A 162 16.39 -18.14 8.57
CA ALA A 162 17.00 -18.11 7.25
C ALA A 162 18.36 -18.82 7.19
N GLU A 163 19.17 -18.70 8.24
CA GLU A 163 20.46 -19.40 8.38
C GLU A 163 20.28 -20.93 8.47
N ARG A 164 19.16 -21.40 9.04
CA ARG A 164 18.89 -22.84 9.24
C ARG A 164 18.19 -23.48 8.05
N THR A 165 17.25 -22.78 7.42
CA THR A 165 16.39 -23.32 6.36
C THR A 165 16.76 -22.85 4.96
N GLY A 166 17.67 -21.88 4.85
CA GLY A 166 17.92 -21.17 3.60
C GLY A 166 16.81 -20.18 3.26
N MET A 167 17.01 -19.49 2.13
CA MET A 167 16.01 -18.63 1.49
C MET A 167 15.16 -19.45 0.51
N ARG A 168 13.98 -18.93 0.15
CA ARG A 168 13.10 -19.58 -0.84
C ARG A 168 13.75 -19.60 -2.22
N ASP A 169 13.26 -20.47 -3.09
CA ASP A 169 13.52 -20.34 -4.52
C ASP A 169 12.52 -19.35 -5.17
N PHE A 170 12.91 -18.73 -6.27
CA PHE A 170 12.05 -17.86 -7.06
C PHE A 170 10.85 -18.64 -7.63
N ALA A 171 11.04 -19.91 -7.97
CA ALA A 171 9.98 -20.78 -8.48
C ALA A 171 8.78 -20.87 -7.53
N GLU A 172 9.01 -20.82 -6.20
CA GLU A 172 7.94 -20.85 -5.19
C GLU A 172 7.03 -19.62 -5.21
N VAL A 173 7.52 -18.49 -5.73
CA VAL A 173 6.80 -17.20 -5.72
C VAL A 173 6.33 -16.76 -7.09
N ALA A 174 6.80 -17.43 -8.16
CA ALA A 174 6.54 -17.04 -9.55
C ALA A 174 5.04 -16.92 -9.86
N ASP A 175 4.22 -17.83 -9.36
CA ASP A 175 2.76 -17.82 -9.58
C ASP A 175 2.05 -16.66 -8.86
N SER A 176 2.64 -16.14 -7.79
CA SER A 176 2.11 -14.98 -7.07
C SER A 176 2.49 -13.64 -7.71
N VAL A 177 3.37 -13.64 -8.74
CA VAL A 177 3.78 -12.41 -9.42
C VAL A 177 2.61 -11.87 -10.26
N PRO A 178 2.20 -10.61 -10.05
CA PRO A 178 1.11 -10.00 -10.79
C PRO A 178 1.27 -10.03 -12.31
N ARG A 179 0.18 -10.24 -13.03
CA ARG A 179 0.09 -10.07 -14.47
C ARG A 179 -0.56 -8.73 -14.80
N LEU A 180 -0.46 -8.28 -16.06
CA LEU A 180 -1.12 -7.04 -16.48
C LEU A 180 -2.64 -7.08 -16.26
N VAL A 181 -3.25 -8.23 -16.55
CA VAL A 181 -4.69 -8.46 -16.32
C VAL A 181 -5.07 -8.36 -14.84
N SER A 182 -4.15 -8.64 -13.91
CA SER A 182 -4.41 -8.55 -12.46
C SER A 182 -4.78 -7.13 -12.02
N LEU A 183 -4.21 -6.10 -12.66
CA LEU A 183 -4.53 -4.69 -12.41
C LEU A 183 -5.99 -4.34 -12.73
N PHE A 184 -6.63 -5.16 -13.57
CA PHE A 184 -8.01 -5.03 -14.01
C PHE A 184 -8.88 -6.19 -13.54
N SER A 185 -8.39 -7.00 -12.59
CA SER A 185 -9.15 -8.08 -11.96
C SER A 185 -9.55 -7.71 -10.52
N THR A 186 -10.73 -8.15 -10.12
CA THR A 186 -11.31 -7.92 -8.80
C THR A 186 -11.89 -9.21 -8.22
N ASP A 187 -12.21 -9.17 -6.93
CA ASP A 187 -13.00 -10.22 -6.28
C ASP A 187 -14.46 -10.20 -6.80
N PRO A 188 -15.11 -11.37 -7.04
CA PRO A 188 -16.51 -11.46 -7.48
C PRO A 188 -17.53 -10.73 -6.58
N ALA A 189 -17.18 -10.49 -5.32
CA ALA A 189 -18.00 -9.74 -4.39
C ALA A 189 -18.01 -8.23 -4.69
N ALA A 190 -17.11 -7.69 -5.52
CA ALA A 190 -17.14 -6.29 -5.93
C ALA A 190 -18.34 -6.02 -6.86
N GLU A 191 -19.42 -5.45 -6.31
CA GLU A 191 -20.76 -5.48 -6.93
C GLU A 191 -20.80 -4.81 -8.30
N ASN A 192 -20.21 -3.61 -8.41
CA ASN A 192 -20.20 -2.83 -9.65
C ASN A 192 -19.13 -3.28 -10.66
N TRP A 193 -18.21 -4.15 -10.24
CA TRP A 193 -17.04 -4.55 -11.01
C TRP A 193 -16.95 -6.06 -11.19
N ARG A 194 -18.01 -6.80 -10.84
CA ARG A 194 -18.02 -8.26 -10.79
C ARG A 194 -17.54 -8.90 -12.10
N ASP A 195 -17.92 -8.32 -13.23
CA ASP A 195 -17.57 -8.83 -14.56
C ASP A 195 -16.06 -8.83 -14.81
N LEU A 196 -15.29 -8.02 -14.09
CA LEU A 196 -13.83 -8.02 -14.15
C LEU A 196 -13.19 -9.25 -13.47
N ALA A 197 -13.92 -9.95 -12.58
CA ALA A 197 -13.39 -11.13 -11.90
C ALA A 197 -13.14 -12.30 -12.87
N SER A 198 -14.04 -12.49 -13.84
CA SER A 198 -13.98 -13.57 -14.84
C SER A 198 -12.68 -13.56 -15.65
N GLN A 199 -12.12 -12.37 -15.89
CA GLN A 199 -10.87 -12.20 -16.65
C GLN A 199 -9.68 -12.95 -16.02
N SER A 200 -9.65 -13.06 -14.69
CA SER A 200 -8.57 -13.75 -13.97
C SER A 200 -8.89 -15.19 -13.60
N GLN A 201 -10.15 -15.49 -13.28
CA GLN A 201 -10.59 -16.81 -12.81
C GLN A 201 -10.27 -17.93 -13.80
N ASP A 202 -10.45 -17.64 -15.09
CA ASP A 202 -10.31 -18.63 -16.14
C ASP A 202 -8.89 -18.70 -16.73
N THR A 203 -8.04 -17.71 -16.43
CA THR A 203 -6.77 -17.51 -17.15
C THR A 203 -5.52 -17.58 -16.27
N ILE A 204 -5.65 -17.42 -14.94
CA ILE A 204 -4.49 -17.30 -14.04
C ILE A 204 -4.55 -18.35 -12.92
N PRO A 205 -3.50 -19.16 -12.74
CA PRO A 205 -3.33 -19.96 -11.52
C PRO A 205 -3.37 -19.06 -10.28
N ALA A 206 -4.03 -19.51 -9.21
CA ALA A 206 -4.19 -18.71 -7.99
C ALA A 206 -4.81 -17.32 -8.21
N TRP A 207 -5.80 -17.21 -9.12
CA TRP A 207 -6.49 -15.96 -9.45
C TRP A 207 -6.97 -15.14 -8.24
N TRP A 208 -7.28 -15.79 -7.11
CA TRP A 208 -7.71 -15.15 -5.87
C TRP A 208 -6.62 -14.26 -5.24
N GLN A 209 -5.36 -14.43 -5.64
CA GLN A 209 -4.25 -13.54 -5.28
C GLN A 209 -4.09 -12.38 -6.26
N GLN A 210 -4.79 -12.39 -7.40
CA GLN A 210 -4.55 -11.50 -8.54
C GLN A 210 -5.61 -10.38 -8.64
N THR A 211 -6.32 -10.09 -7.54
CA THR A 211 -7.41 -9.10 -7.48
C THR A 211 -6.89 -7.69 -7.17
N HIS A 212 -6.20 -7.05 -8.14
CA HIS A 212 -5.52 -5.77 -7.90
C HIS A 212 -6.30 -4.53 -8.33
N PHE A 213 -7.52 -4.69 -8.84
CA PHE A 213 -8.33 -3.57 -9.29
C PHE A 213 -8.70 -2.65 -8.13
N MET A 214 -8.34 -1.37 -8.27
CA MET A 214 -8.47 -0.35 -7.21
C MET A 214 -9.85 0.34 -7.18
N GLY A 215 -10.71 0.09 -8.17
CA GLY A 215 -11.94 0.83 -8.41
C GLY A 215 -11.80 1.92 -9.48
N GLY A 216 -12.93 2.30 -10.08
CA GLY A 216 -12.98 3.29 -11.15
C GLY A 216 -12.55 4.68 -10.71
N VAL A 217 -12.89 5.10 -9.48
CA VAL A 217 -12.51 6.41 -8.94
C VAL A 217 -10.98 6.55 -8.86
N ALA A 218 -10.29 5.51 -8.41
CA ALA A 218 -8.83 5.49 -8.35
C ALA A 218 -8.20 5.63 -9.74
N TRP A 219 -8.72 4.90 -10.73
CA TRP A 219 -8.26 4.96 -12.12
C TRP A 219 -8.55 6.30 -12.80
N ILE A 220 -9.71 6.93 -12.52
CA ILE A 220 -9.99 8.31 -12.97
C ILE A 220 -8.92 9.26 -12.41
N GLY A 221 -8.51 9.09 -11.16
CA GLY A 221 -7.41 9.83 -10.55
C GLY A 221 -6.10 9.74 -11.36
N VAL A 222 -5.73 8.53 -11.76
CA VAL A 222 -4.55 8.26 -12.61
C VAL A 222 -4.71 8.92 -13.98
N LEU A 223 -5.86 8.73 -14.64
CA LEU A 223 -6.11 9.30 -15.97
C LEU A 223 -6.03 10.83 -15.94
N VAL A 224 -6.67 11.47 -14.95
CA VAL A 224 -6.61 12.92 -14.77
C VAL A 224 -5.17 13.38 -14.53
N ALA A 225 -4.40 12.68 -13.70
CA ALA A 225 -2.98 12.98 -13.49
C ALA A 225 -2.17 12.94 -14.81
N LEU A 226 -2.37 11.91 -15.63
CA LEU A 226 -1.70 11.79 -16.92
C LEU A 226 -2.11 12.90 -17.90
N VAL A 227 -3.41 13.21 -17.99
CA VAL A 227 -3.92 14.30 -18.84
C VAL A 227 -3.34 15.65 -18.41
N MET A 228 -3.23 15.92 -17.11
CA MET A 228 -2.61 17.15 -16.59
C MET A 228 -1.13 17.28 -16.97
N LEU A 229 -0.40 16.17 -17.07
CA LEU A 229 1.00 16.16 -17.51
C LEU A 229 1.12 16.48 -19.01
N VAL A 230 0.21 15.95 -19.83
CA VAL A 230 0.18 16.15 -21.29
C VAL A 230 -0.25 17.58 -21.64
N LEU A 231 -1.33 18.07 -21.03
CA LEU A 231 -1.87 19.41 -21.30
C LEU A 231 -1.04 20.54 -20.68
N GLN A 232 -0.03 20.23 -19.88
CA GLN A 232 0.83 21.20 -19.18
C GLN A 232 0.05 22.24 -18.36
N SER A 233 -1.13 21.87 -17.87
CA SER A 233 -2.06 22.76 -17.14
C SER A 233 -1.63 23.04 -15.69
N THR A 234 -0.38 22.74 -15.34
CA THR A 234 0.16 22.87 -13.97
C THR A 234 1.47 23.64 -13.98
N GLY A 235 1.70 24.42 -12.92
CA GLY A 235 2.98 25.09 -12.71
C GLY A 235 4.16 24.10 -12.62
N PRO A 236 5.40 24.56 -12.88
CA PRO A 236 6.56 23.70 -13.09
C PRO A 236 6.87 22.77 -11.90
N ASP A 237 6.80 23.28 -10.67
CA ASP A 237 7.08 22.48 -9.47
C ASP A 237 6.05 21.38 -9.27
N ARG A 238 4.78 21.70 -9.49
CA ARG A 238 3.70 20.73 -9.40
C ARG A 238 3.79 19.67 -10.50
N ARG A 239 4.16 20.08 -11.71
CA ARG A 239 4.39 19.15 -12.81
C ARG A 239 5.49 18.15 -12.45
N ARG A 240 6.58 18.61 -11.82
CA ARG A 240 7.66 17.72 -11.35
C ARG A 240 7.16 16.76 -10.27
N GLU A 241 6.45 17.23 -9.25
CA GLU A 241 5.83 16.38 -8.22
C GLU A 241 4.96 15.28 -8.87
N LEU A 242 4.12 15.66 -9.83
CA LEU A 242 3.24 14.73 -10.53
C LEU A 242 4.01 13.72 -11.39
N ILE A 243 5.06 14.14 -12.10
CA ILE A 243 5.94 13.22 -12.84
C ILE A 243 6.58 12.22 -11.88
N VAL A 244 7.08 12.67 -10.71
CA VAL A 244 7.68 11.75 -9.72
C VAL A 244 6.65 10.72 -9.27
N LEU A 245 5.42 11.13 -8.96
CA LEU A 245 4.38 10.21 -8.51
C LEU A 245 3.92 9.24 -9.61
N VAL A 246 3.80 9.69 -10.86
CA VAL A 246 3.48 8.83 -12.00
C VAL A 246 4.61 7.83 -12.27
N LEU A 247 5.86 8.26 -12.22
CA LEU A 247 7.02 7.38 -12.35
C LEU A 247 7.11 6.38 -11.20
N ALA A 248 6.87 6.81 -9.96
CA ALA A 248 6.87 5.93 -8.81
C ALA A 248 5.75 4.89 -8.90
N TRP A 249 4.52 5.32 -9.24
CA TRP A 249 3.39 4.43 -9.47
C TRP A 249 3.69 3.43 -10.60
N GLY A 250 4.11 3.91 -11.77
CA GLY A 250 4.41 3.07 -12.93
C GLY A 250 5.55 2.08 -12.65
N ALA A 251 6.65 2.53 -12.04
CA ALA A 251 7.75 1.66 -11.65
C ALA A 251 7.33 0.64 -10.58
N SER A 252 6.47 1.02 -9.63
CA SER A 252 5.98 0.12 -8.59
C SER A 252 5.15 -1.05 -9.14
N ILE A 253 4.49 -0.82 -10.28
CA ILE A 253 3.76 -1.85 -11.03
C ILE A 253 4.75 -2.62 -11.90
N LEU A 254 5.51 -1.93 -12.75
CA LEU A 254 6.39 -2.53 -13.74
C LEU A 254 7.45 -3.46 -13.14
N LEU A 255 7.97 -3.17 -11.95
CA LEU A 255 8.95 -4.02 -11.26
C LEU A 255 8.32 -5.24 -10.55
N CYS A 256 7.00 -5.37 -10.54
CA CYS A 256 6.27 -6.48 -9.93
C CYS A 256 5.42 -7.24 -10.95
N LEU A 257 5.73 -7.14 -12.25
CA LEU A 257 4.92 -7.72 -13.32
C LEU A 257 5.56 -8.97 -13.93
N HIS A 258 4.68 -9.89 -14.32
CA HIS A 258 4.96 -10.99 -15.21
C HIS A 258 4.42 -10.67 -16.61
N ILE A 259 5.33 -10.52 -17.58
CA ILE A 259 5.02 -10.17 -18.97
C ILE A 259 5.53 -11.28 -19.88
N GLY A 260 4.62 -12.09 -20.44
CA GLY A 260 4.98 -13.23 -21.28
C GLY A 260 5.74 -14.29 -20.46
N ASN A 261 7.03 -14.43 -20.71
CA ASN A 261 7.94 -15.34 -19.97
C ASN A 261 8.93 -14.57 -19.07
N VAL A 262 8.78 -13.25 -18.94
CA VAL A 262 9.70 -12.38 -18.21
C VAL A 262 9.08 -11.94 -16.89
N TYR A 263 9.77 -12.23 -15.79
CA TYR A 263 9.42 -11.76 -14.45
C TYR A 263 10.28 -10.56 -14.07
N THR A 264 9.72 -9.36 -14.14
CA THR A 264 10.47 -8.14 -13.78
C THR A 264 10.80 -8.10 -12.29
N TYR A 265 9.98 -8.75 -11.45
CA TYR A 265 10.21 -8.93 -10.02
C TYR A 265 11.52 -9.65 -9.69
N ARG A 266 12.10 -10.40 -10.63
CA ARG A 266 13.37 -11.10 -10.41
C ARG A 266 14.51 -10.13 -10.03
N ALA A 267 14.47 -8.89 -10.51
CA ALA A 267 15.44 -7.86 -10.12
C ALA A 267 15.26 -7.43 -8.66
N VAL A 268 14.02 -7.30 -8.19
CA VAL A 268 13.70 -6.96 -6.79
C VAL A 268 14.00 -8.15 -5.87
N TYR A 269 13.73 -9.38 -6.33
CA TYR A 269 13.98 -10.61 -5.60
C TYR A 269 15.46 -10.82 -5.25
N ALA A 270 16.37 -10.32 -6.10
CA ALA A 270 17.81 -10.38 -5.86
C ALA A 270 18.28 -9.45 -4.73
N LEU A 271 17.44 -8.50 -4.28
CA LEU A 271 17.77 -7.63 -3.16
C LEU A 271 17.74 -8.41 -1.84
N PRO A 272 18.65 -8.12 -0.89
CA PRO A 272 18.69 -8.79 0.40
C PRO A 272 17.32 -8.77 1.12
N GLY A 273 16.87 -9.94 1.55
CA GLY A 273 15.62 -10.13 2.30
C GLY A 273 14.35 -10.26 1.44
N PHE A 274 14.33 -9.80 0.19
CA PHE A 274 13.12 -9.86 -0.66
C PHE A 274 12.76 -11.28 -1.10
N SER A 275 13.72 -12.20 -1.13
CA SER A 275 13.48 -13.63 -1.34
C SER A 275 12.76 -14.32 -0.17
N ALA A 276 12.61 -13.67 0.98
CA ALA A 276 11.80 -14.19 2.09
C ALA A 276 10.29 -14.03 1.84
N LEU A 277 9.87 -13.17 0.91
CA LEU A 277 8.45 -12.97 0.61
C LEU A 277 7.88 -14.21 -0.10
N ARG A 278 6.59 -14.50 0.14
CA ARG A 278 5.86 -15.69 -0.38
C ARG A 278 4.77 -15.33 -1.41
N SER A 279 4.43 -14.06 -1.51
CA SER A 279 3.17 -13.59 -2.09
C SER A 279 3.41 -12.17 -2.58
N ILE A 280 3.76 -12.07 -3.86
CA ILE A 280 4.21 -10.84 -4.52
C ILE A 280 3.03 -9.96 -4.95
N ASP A 281 1.83 -10.55 -5.04
CA ASP A 281 0.57 -9.84 -5.16
C ASP A 281 0.39 -8.73 -4.12
N ARG A 282 0.87 -8.94 -2.90
CA ARG A 282 0.77 -7.99 -1.78
C ARG A 282 1.48 -6.65 -2.02
N PHE A 283 2.29 -6.50 -3.07
CA PHE A 283 2.79 -5.18 -3.47
C PHE A 283 1.66 -4.23 -3.88
N VAL A 284 0.47 -4.76 -4.21
CA VAL A 284 -0.76 -3.99 -4.37
C VAL A 284 -1.06 -3.07 -3.17
N LEU A 285 -0.63 -3.45 -1.96
CA LEU A 285 -0.85 -2.67 -0.75
C LEU A 285 -0.11 -1.32 -0.79
N VAL A 286 1.12 -1.26 -1.33
CA VAL A 286 1.84 0.01 -1.50
C VAL A 286 1.41 0.74 -2.76
N GLN A 287 1.14 0.01 -3.84
CA GLN A 287 0.61 0.56 -5.09
C GLN A 287 -0.71 1.29 -4.84
N SER A 288 -1.58 0.76 -3.98
CA SER A 288 -2.86 1.39 -3.60
C SER A 288 -2.66 2.82 -3.09
N PHE A 289 -1.61 3.08 -2.29
CA PHE A 289 -1.35 4.42 -1.81
C PHE A 289 -0.82 5.35 -2.91
N PHE A 290 -0.02 4.84 -3.86
CA PHE A 290 0.36 5.62 -5.04
C PHE A 290 -0.85 5.98 -5.92
N PHE A 291 -1.81 5.07 -6.10
CA PHE A 291 -3.10 5.40 -6.72
C PHE A 291 -3.81 6.54 -5.98
N MET A 292 -3.84 6.49 -4.65
CA MET A 292 -4.48 7.55 -3.85
C MET A 292 -3.73 8.88 -3.93
N LEU A 293 -2.40 8.87 -4.02
CA LEU A 293 -1.61 10.07 -4.26
C LEU A 293 -1.93 10.68 -5.63
N LEU A 294 -2.02 9.86 -6.68
CA LEU A 294 -2.40 10.34 -8.02
C LEU A 294 -3.83 10.88 -8.04
N LEU A 295 -4.79 10.21 -7.40
CA LEU A 295 -6.15 10.71 -7.20
C LEU A 295 -6.14 12.06 -6.48
N ALA A 296 -5.38 12.16 -5.40
CA ALA A 296 -5.26 13.35 -4.57
C ALA A 296 -4.61 14.52 -5.31
N GLN A 297 -3.65 14.27 -6.19
CA GLN A 297 -2.96 15.30 -6.97
C GLN A 297 -3.71 15.71 -8.23
N GLY A 298 -4.28 14.71 -8.91
CA GLY A 298 -5.13 14.87 -10.08
C GLY A 298 -6.39 15.63 -9.72
N LEU A 299 -7.18 15.14 -8.76
CA LEU A 299 -8.44 15.79 -8.38
C LEU A 299 -8.28 16.89 -7.33
N GLY A 300 -7.30 16.85 -6.44
CA GLY A 300 -7.25 17.78 -5.31
C GLY A 300 -6.83 19.20 -5.66
N ARG A 301 -6.17 19.41 -6.80
CA ARG A 301 -5.63 20.74 -7.14
C ARG A 301 -5.92 21.23 -8.56
N ILE A 302 -6.87 20.65 -9.29
CA ILE A 302 -7.37 21.30 -10.53
C ILE A 302 -7.88 22.70 -10.16
N GLN A 303 -7.46 23.73 -10.92
CA GLN A 303 -8.08 25.05 -10.82
C GLN A 303 -9.48 24.94 -11.42
N ARG A 304 -10.53 25.16 -10.62
CA ARG A 304 -11.90 24.85 -11.01
C ARG A 304 -12.82 26.03 -10.80
N PRO A 305 -13.84 26.18 -11.65
CA PRO A 305 -14.95 27.06 -11.34
C PRO A 305 -15.69 26.55 -10.09
N PRO A 306 -16.34 27.44 -9.31
CA PRO A 306 -16.98 27.09 -8.04
C PRO A 306 -17.99 25.93 -8.14
N TRP A 307 -18.77 25.87 -9.23
CA TRP A 307 -19.77 24.82 -9.41
C TRP A 307 -19.14 23.42 -9.45
N LEU A 308 -18.01 23.25 -10.15
CA LEU A 308 -17.32 21.97 -10.26
C LEU A 308 -16.66 21.57 -8.92
N ALA A 309 -16.23 22.55 -8.11
CA ALA A 309 -15.76 22.29 -6.76
C ALA A 309 -16.89 21.70 -5.88
N TRP A 310 -18.09 22.28 -5.94
CA TRP A 310 -19.27 21.76 -5.24
C TRP A 310 -19.68 20.38 -5.74
N THR A 311 -19.68 20.16 -7.05
CA THR A 311 -19.96 18.84 -7.64
C THR A 311 -19.01 17.78 -7.08
N ILE A 312 -17.72 18.08 -6.95
CA ILE A 312 -16.75 17.12 -6.41
C ILE A 312 -16.94 16.92 -4.91
N VAL A 313 -17.22 17.98 -4.15
CA VAL A 313 -17.51 17.87 -2.72
C VAL A 313 -18.71 16.95 -2.45
N LEU A 314 -19.75 17.04 -3.29
CA LEU A 314 -21.00 16.29 -3.11
C LEU A 314 -20.95 14.89 -3.75
N LEU A 315 -20.49 14.77 -4.99
CA LEU A 315 -20.56 13.53 -5.76
C LEU A 315 -19.37 12.60 -5.53
N LEU A 316 -18.17 13.11 -5.23
CA LEU A 316 -17.00 12.24 -5.05
C LEU A 316 -17.18 11.27 -3.87
N PRO A 317 -17.68 11.67 -2.69
CA PRO A 317 -17.93 10.73 -1.60
C PRO A 317 -18.95 9.65 -1.97
N VAL A 318 -20.07 10.06 -2.59
CA VAL A 318 -21.12 9.13 -3.03
C VAL A 318 -20.57 8.16 -4.07
N GLY A 319 -19.89 8.68 -5.09
CA GLY A 319 -19.24 7.88 -6.13
C GLY A 319 -18.20 6.94 -5.55
N THR A 320 -17.42 7.36 -4.54
CA THR A 320 -16.42 6.51 -3.87
C THR A 320 -17.08 5.35 -3.13
N VAL A 321 -18.16 5.61 -2.37
CA VAL A 321 -18.87 4.54 -1.65
C VAL A 321 -19.52 3.57 -2.64
N LEU A 322 -20.14 4.09 -3.72
CA LEU A 322 -20.71 3.25 -4.77
C LEU A 322 -19.63 2.41 -5.46
N ASP A 323 -18.51 3.01 -5.86
CA ASP A 323 -17.38 2.33 -6.51
C ASP A 323 -16.80 1.19 -5.67
N MET A 324 -16.87 1.31 -4.34
CA MET A 324 -16.34 0.31 -3.39
C MET A 324 -17.40 -0.67 -2.86
N ARG A 325 -18.60 -0.74 -3.45
CA ARG A 325 -19.66 -1.63 -2.95
C ARG A 325 -19.28 -3.11 -3.04
N VAL A 326 -19.63 -3.84 -1.98
CA VAL A 326 -19.36 -5.27 -1.84
C VAL A 326 -20.68 -6.01 -1.58
N ALA A 327 -20.97 -7.00 -2.42
CA ALA A 327 -22.06 -7.93 -2.23
C ALA A 327 -21.68 -8.93 -1.13
N VAL A 328 -22.20 -8.70 0.07
CA VAL A 328 -21.78 -9.45 1.27
C VAL A 328 -22.17 -10.93 1.22
N ASP A 329 -23.14 -11.31 0.38
CA ASP A 329 -23.51 -12.73 0.19
C ASP A 329 -22.54 -13.50 -0.71
N TRP A 330 -21.65 -12.79 -1.40
CA TRP A 330 -20.60 -13.36 -2.24
C TRP A 330 -19.25 -13.43 -1.52
N THR A 331 -19.14 -12.87 -0.32
CA THR A 331 -17.93 -13.00 0.49
C THR A 331 -17.97 -14.30 1.27
N THR A 332 -16.80 -14.92 1.46
CA THR A 332 -16.70 -16.12 2.30
C THR A 332 -17.08 -15.76 3.74
N ARG A 333 -18.16 -16.36 4.24
CA ARG A 333 -18.65 -16.17 5.60
C ARG A 333 -18.47 -17.46 6.39
N TYR A 334 -18.05 -17.32 7.64
CA TYR A 334 -17.95 -18.42 8.59
C TYR A 334 -18.95 -18.19 9.71
N ASP A 335 -19.70 -19.24 10.06
CA ASP A 335 -20.54 -19.20 11.25
C ASP A 335 -19.65 -19.13 12.50
N LYS A 336 -19.89 -18.12 13.33
CA LYS A 336 -19.09 -17.84 14.52
C LYS A 336 -19.24 -18.94 15.58
N HIS A 337 -20.44 -19.48 15.76
CA HIS A 337 -20.70 -20.56 16.71
C HIS A 337 -20.06 -21.87 16.25
N ALA A 338 -20.18 -22.19 14.96
CA ALA A 338 -19.53 -23.36 14.37
C ALA A 338 -18.00 -23.27 14.50
N SER A 339 -17.42 -22.10 14.22
CA SER A 339 -15.98 -21.86 14.34
C SER A 339 -15.48 -22.00 15.78
N ARG A 340 -16.24 -21.50 16.75
CA ARG A 340 -15.94 -21.68 18.20
C ARG A 340 -15.97 -23.14 18.60
N HIS A 341 -17.05 -23.84 18.23
CA HIS A 341 -17.21 -25.25 18.55
C HIS A 341 -16.06 -26.11 17.99
N ALA A 342 -15.62 -25.83 16.76
CA ALA A 342 -14.47 -26.52 16.16
C ALA A 342 -13.18 -26.30 16.97
N VAL A 343 -12.94 -25.09 17.45
CA VAL A 343 -11.76 -24.81 18.29
C VAL A 343 -11.86 -25.49 19.65
N ASP A 344 -13.04 -25.48 20.28
CA ASP A 344 -13.28 -26.13 21.57
C ASP A 344 -13.15 -27.67 21.46
N GLN A 345 -13.43 -28.25 20.29
CA GLN A 345 -13.18 -29.66 20.01
C GLN A 345 -11.69 -29.99 19.90
N VAL A 346 -10.90 -29.13 19.25
CA VAL A 346 -9.45 -29.29 19.14
C VAL A 346 -8.77 -29.13 20.50
N ASP A 347 -9.21 -28.16 21.31
CA ASP A 347 -8.67 -27.95 22.67
C ASP A 347 -8.91 -29.17 23.56
N ARG A 348 -10.09 -29.79 23.49
CA ARG A 348 -10.38 -31.05 24.18
C ARG A 348 -9.46 -32.20 23.75
N HIS A 349 -9.23 -32.37 22.45
CA HIS A 349 -8.32 -33.40 21.93
C HIS A 349 -6.85 -33.20 22.31
N ILE A 350 -6.43 -31.98 22.63
CA ILE A 350 -5.05 -31.69 23.08
C ILE A 350 -4.88 -32.00 24.58
N GLN A 351 -5.97 -31.96 25.35
CA GLN A 351 -5.97 -32.19 26.80
C GLN A 351 -6.12 -33.67 27.18
N GLU A 352 -6.70 -34.48 26.31
CA GLU A 352 -6.70 -35.95 26.39
C GLU A 352 -5.34 -36.54 25.95
#